data_AF-A0A1H9KJT0-F1
#
_entry.id   AF-A0A1H9KJT0-F1
#
_cell.length_a   1.000
_cell.length_b   1.000
_cell.length_c   1.000
_cell.angle_alpha   90.00
_cell.angle_beta   90.00
_cell.angle_gamma   90.00
#
_symmetry.space_group_name_H-M   'P 1'
#
loop_
_entity.id
_entity.type
_entity.pdbx_description
1 polymer ?
#
loop_
_entity_poly.entity_id
_entity_poly.type
_entity_poly.pdbx_seq_one_letter_code
_entity_poly.pdbx_strand_id
1 'polypeptide(L)'
;MPRAVPAVTDAEARLHPADRLRRSLVPAQRPALFLECSVPVVDWRDSRYWSPLAAPCGHCGRSTNLRDDSGRPTHKVCHEKTVAPDTV
;
A
#
# COMPACT_ATOMS: atom_id res chain seq x y z
N MET A 1 -63.77 17.29 -0.84
CA MET A 1 -62.88 18.46 -0.92
C MET A 1 -61.44 17.96 -1.07
N PRO A 2 -60.81 18.00 -2.27
CA PRO A 2 -59.43 17.57 -2.44
C PRO A 2 -58.48 18.61 -1.82
N ARG A 3 -57.58 18.18 -0.92
CA ARG A 3 -56.48 19.02 -0.43
C ARG A 3 -55.29 18.87 -1.37
N ALA A 4 -54.79 20.01 -1.83
CA ALA A 4 -53.65 20.15 -2.71
C ALA A 4 -52.37 19.55 -2.14
N VAL A 5 -51.56 18.95 -3.01
CA VAL A 5 -50.16 18.58 -2.74
C VAL A 5 -49.30 19.82 -3.00
N PRO A 6 -48.46 20.29 -2.06
CA PRO A 6 -47.50 21.33 -2.39
C PRO A 6 -46.32 20.75 -3.20
N ALA A 7 -45.97 21.51 -4.23
CA ALA A 7 -44.87 21.26 -5.15
C ALA A 7 -43.51 21.25 -4.44
N VAL A 8 -42.64 20.37 -4.92
CA VAL A 8 -41.19 20.42 -4.69
C VAL A 8 -40.61 21.65 -5.38
N THR A 9 -39.84 22.48 -4.68
CA THR A 9 -38.77 23.30 -5.29
C THR A 9 -37.73 23.73 -4.25
N ASP A 10 -36.48 23.38 -4.56
CA ASP A 10 -35.26 24.16 -4.33
C ASP A 10 -34.83 24.52 -2.91
N ALA A 11 -34.11 23.59 -2.27
CA ALA A 11 -33.32 23.84 -1.06
C ALA A 11 -31.80 23.79 -1.33
N GLU A 12 -31.35 24.13 -2.55
CA GLU A 12 -29.93 24.12 -2.95
C GLU A 12 -29.27 25.50 -2.97
N ALA A 13 -29.94 26.55 -2.49
CA ALA A 13 -29.38 27.90 -2.53
C ALA A 13 -29.37 28.55 -1.15
N ARG A 14 -28.32 28.27 -0.35
CA ARG A 14 -27.76 29.17 0.70
C ARG A 14 -26.55 28.53 1.40
N LEU A 15 -25.46 28.33 0.65
CA LEU A 15 -24.14 28.29 1.28
C LEU A 15 -23.67 29.74 1.47
N HIS A 16 -23.38 30.12 2.71
CA HIS A 16 -22.90 31.46 3.06
C HIS A 16 -21.51 31.71 2.42
N PRO A 17 -21.24 32.93 1.92
CA PRO A 17 -19.95 33.26 1.30
C PRO A 17 -18.74 33.07 2.24
N ALA A 18 -18.96 33.10 3.57
CA ALA A 18 -17.93 32.87 4.57
C ALA A 18 -17.47 31.39 4.69
N ASP A 19 -18.32 30.42 4.33
CA ASP A 19 -17.95 28.99 4.34
C ASP A 19 -17.07 28.60 3.17
N ARG A 20 -17.04 29.43 2.11
CA ARG A 20 -16.18 29.22 0.94
C ARG A 20 -14.69 29.43 1.26
N LEU A 21 -14.39 30.22 2.29
CA LEU A 21 -13.02 30.62 2.64
C LEU A 21 -12.37 29.72 3.71
N ARG A 22 -13.11 28.80 4.33
CA ARG A 22 -12.57 27.84 5.32
C ARG A 22 -12.02 26.54 4.73
N ARG A 23 -12.09 26.34 3.40
CA ARG A 23 -11.52 25.15 2.73
C ARG A 23 -10.02 25.23 2.43
N SER A 24 -9.37 26.34 2.77
CA SER A 24 -8.01 26.65 2.27
C SER A 24 -6.96 26.77 3.38
N LEU A 25 -6.96 25.84 4.33
CA LEU A 25 -5.86 25.68 5.31
C LEU A 25 -5.39 24.23 5.43
N VAL A 26 -5.55 23.41 4.39
CA VAL A 26 -4.65 22.28 4.25
C VAL A 26 -3.33 22.88 3.79
N PRO A 27 -2.25 22.85 4.59
CA PRO A 27 -0.93 23.19 4.07
C PRO A 27 -0.74 22.27 2.87
N ALA A 28 -0.38 22.83 1.72
CA ALA A 28 0.07 22.02 0.60
C ALA A 28 1.17 21.12 1.16
N GLN A 29 0.81 19.87 1.45
CA GLN A 29 1.79 18.84 1.74
C GLN A 29 2.54 18.75 0.43
N ARG A 30 3.63 19.50 0.33
CA ARG A 30 4.71 19.15 -0.57
C ARG A 30 4.91 17.68 -0.29
N PRO A 31 4.69 16.76 -1.25
CA PRO A 31 5.23 15.44 -1.07
C PRO A 31 6.72 15.71 -0.92
N ALA A 32 7.20 15.66 0.33
CA ALA A 32 8.58 15.34 0.55
C ALA A 32 8.79 14.15 -0.36
N LEU A 33 9.85 14.21 -1.16
CA LEU A 33 10.31 13.07 -1.92
C LEU A 33 10.78 12.04 -0.88
N PHE A 34 9.84 11.47 -0.13
CA PHE A 34 9.96 10.13 0.38
C PHE A 34 9.99 9.32 -0.89
N LEU A 35 11.21 9.16 -1.40
CA LEU A 35 11.58 7.92 -2.03
C LEU A 35 11.43 6.90 -0.89
N GLU A 36 10.17 6.54 -0.62
CA GLU A 36 9.81 5.43 0.25
C GLU A 36 10.53 4.27 -0.39
N CYS A 37 11.68 3.91 0.20
CA CYS A 37 12.40 2.72 -0.13
C CYS A 37 11.51 1.59 0.40
N SER A 38 10.35 1.39 -0.24
CA SER A 38 9.46 0.30 0.05
C SER A 38 10.23 -0.93 -0.39
N VAL A 39 10.91 -1.57 0.56
CA VAL A 39 11.58 -2.82 0.26
C VAL A 39 10.49 -3.75 -0.27
N PRO A 40 10.62 -4.27 -1.50
CA PRO A 40 9.56 -5.07 -2.09
C PRO A 40 9.28 -6.26 -1.19
N VAL A 41 8.14 -6.26 -0.52
CA VAL A 41 7.69 -7.38 0.29
C VAL A 41 7.35 -8.51 -0.68
N VAL A 42 8.12 -9.60 -0.59
CA VAL A 42 7.87 -10.80 -1.39
C VAL A 42 6.51 -11.39 -1.02
N ASP A 43 5.59 -11.46 -1.98
CA ASP A 43 4.35 -12.23 -1.83
C ASP A 43 4.62 -13.72 -2.02
N TRP A 44 4.88 -14.41 -0.91
CA TRP A 44 5.17 -15.85 -0.89
C TRP A 44 4.03 -16.73 -1.43
N ARG A 45 2.83 -16.19 -1.68
CA ARG A 45 1.74 -16.93 -2.33
C ARG A 45 1.91 -17.02 -3.84
N ASP A 46 2.69 -16.14 -4.44
CA ASP A 46 2.95 -16.17 -5.88
C ASP A 46 3.86 -17.36 -6.22
N SER A 47 3.36 -18.22 -7.09
CA SER A 47 4.06 -19.39 -7.60
C SER A 47 5.41 -19.09 -8.25
N ARG A 48 5.67 -17.85 -8.69
CA ARG A 48 6.96 -17.44 -9.25
C ARG A 48 8.12 -17.60 -8.26
N TYR A 49 7.81 -17.57 -6.97
CA TYR A 49 8.78 -17.75 -5.88
C TYR A 49 8.97 -19.22 -5.51
N TRP A 50 8.38 -20.15 -6.26
CA TRP A 50 8.50 -21.58 -6.03
C TRP A 50 9.20 -22.27 -7.22
N SER A 51 10.14 -23.15 -6.90
CA SER A 51 10.86 -24.01 -7.84
C SER A 51 10.43 -25.46 -7.65
N PRO A 52 10.17 -26.23 -8.72
CA PRO A 52 10.02 -27.68 -8.59
C PRO A 52 11.33 -28.37 -8.21
N LEU A 53 12.46 -27.74 -8.49
CA LEU A 53 13.79 -28.24 -8.14
C LEU A 53 14.31 -27.54 -6.88
N ALA A 54 14.61 -28.34 -5.84
CA ALA A 54 15.22 -27.86 -4.62
C ALA A 54 16.68 -27.45 -4.86
N ALA A 55 17.08 -26.32 -4.28
CA ALA A 55 18.44 -25.80 -4.33
C ALA A 55 18.89 -25.36 -2.93
N PRO A 56 20.20 -25.26 -2.66
CA PRO A 56 20.69 -24.79 -1.37
C PRO A 56 20.34 -23.30 -1.17
N CYS A 57 19.80 -22.97 0.00
CA CYS A 57 19.50 -21.60 0.40
C CYS A 57 20.78 -20.76 0.46
N GLY A 58 20.78 -19.58 -0.18
CA GLY A 58 21.93 -18.69 -0.23
C GLY A 58 22.42 -18.19 1.13
N HIS A 59 21.57 -18.24 2.17
CA HIS A 59 21.92 -17.74 3.51
C HIS A 59 22.30 -18.84 4.51
N CYS A 60 21.66 -20.01 4.47
CA CYS A 60 21.90 -21.07 5.46
C CYS A 60 22.33 -22.41 4.86
N GLY A 61 22.44 -22.52 3.53
CA GLY A 61 22.89 -23.72 2.82
C GLY A 61 21.91 -24.90 2.79
N ARG A 62 20.87 -24.90 3.63
CA ARG A 62 19.84 -25.96 3.65
C ARG A 62 18.98 -25.92 2.39
N SER A 63 18.47 -27.07 1.95
CA SER A 63 17.62 -27.16 0.76
C SER A 63 16.34 -26.32 0.89
N THR A 64 15.94 -25.68 -0.21
CA THR A 64 14.70 -24.90 -0.33
C THR A 64 14.17 -24.97 -1.77
N ASN A 65 12.85 -24.94 -1.91
CA ASN A 65 12.18 -24.69 -3.18
C ASN A 65 11.79 -23.22 -3.35
N LEU A 66 11.90 -22.41 -2.29
CA LEU A 66 11.54 -20.99 -2.31
C LEU A 66 12.65 -20.14 -2.95
N ARG A 67 12.22 -19.07 -3.63
CA ARG A 67 13.07 -18.08 -4.29
C ARG A 67 12.75 -16.67 -3.77
N ASP A 68 13.74 -15.79 -3.76
CA ASP A 68 13.54 -14.36 -3.47
C ASP A 68 13.06 -13.56 -4.69
N ASP A 69 12.93 -12.24 -4.54
CA ASP A 69 12.62 -11.27 -5.59
C ASP A 69 13.60 -11.30 -6.78
N SER A 70 14.84 -11.66 -6.52
CA SER A 70 15.91 -11.83 -7.50
C SER A 70 15.96 -13.25 -8.11
N GLY A 71 15.05 -14.14 -7.70
CA GLY A 71 14.96 -15.52 -8.19
C GLY A 71 15.99 -16.49 -7.58
N ARG A 72 16.73 -16.08 -6.54
CA ARG A 72 17.74 -16.90 -5.87
C ARG A 72 17.11 -17.80 -4.82
N PRO A 73 17.60 -19.04 -4.62
CA PRO A 73 17.05 -19.95 -3.63
C PRO A 73 17.25 -19.42 -2.21
N THR A 74 16.15 -19.15 -1.50
CA THR A 74 16.17 -18.55 -0.17
C THR A 74 14.95 -19.00 0.63
N HIS A 75 15.13 -19.39 1.90
CA HIS A 75 13.98 -19.60 2.80
C HIS A 75 13.32 -18.28 3.15
N LYS A 76 11.99 -18.26 3.30
CA LYS A 76 11.23 -17.09 3.76
C LYS A 76 11.90 -16.34 4.93
N VAL A 77 12.19 -17.08 6.01
CA VAL A 77 12.78 -16.52 7.24
C VAL A 77 14.22 -15.99 7.01
N CYS A 78 14.96 -16.57 6.06
CA CYS A 78 16.30 -16.10 5.73
C CYS A 78 16.27 -14.80 4.91
N HIS A 79 15.29 -14.65 4.02
CA HIS A 79 15.07 -13.42 3.28
C HIS A 79 14.70 -12.26 4.22
N GLU A 80 13.73 -12.48 5.11
CA GLU A 80 13.27 -11.48 6.09
C GLU A 80 14.39 -10.98 7.02
N LYS A 81 15.32 -11.87 7.41
CA LYS A 81 16.48 -11.50 8.25
C LYS A 81 17.50 -10.62 7.55
N THR A 82 17.58 -10.69 6.22
CA THR A 82 18.54 -9.91 5.43
C THR A 82 18.01 -8.53 5.10
N VAL A 83 16.68 -8.39 5.09
CA VAL A 83 15.97 -7.14 4.79
C VAL A 83 15.82 -6.22 6.01
N ALA A 84 16.23 -6.67 7.21
CA ALA A 84 16.20 -5.82 8.39
C ALA A 84 17.17 -4.63 8.21
N PRO A 85 16.68 -3.37 8.25
CA PRO A 85 17.55 -2.21 8.17
C PRO A 85 18.41 -2.15 9.42
N ASP A 86 19.74 -2.06 9.24
CA ASP A 86 20.70 -1.73 10.29
C ASP A 86 20.25 -0.42 10.96
N THR A 87 19.58 -0.53 12.10
CA THR A 87 19.14 0.61 12.91
C THR A 87 19.87 0.53 14.24
N VAL A 88 21.06 1.14 14.30
CA VAL A 88 21.79 1.52 15.53
C VAL A 88 22.20 2.97 15.38
#